data_AF-A0AAN7UYA5-F1
#
_entry.id   AF-A0AAN7UYA5-F1
#
_cell.length_a   1.000
_cell.length_b   1.000
_cell.length_c   1.000
_cell.angle_alpha   90.00
_cell.angle_beta   90.00
_cell.angle_gamma   90.00
#
_symmetry.space_group_name_H-M   'P 1'
#
loop_
_entity.id
_entity.type
_entity.pdbx_description
1 polymer ?
#
loop_
_entity_poly.entity_id
_entity_poly.type
_entity_poly.pdbx_seq_one_letter_code
_entity_poly.pdbx_strand_id
1 'polypeptide(L)'
;MSTVDQTISTLRAIDARSFTSDDRLLLLDELRSTLRRVQTPWDVAWDQAWVHGNTMAATKTLIDAGVFTKWVEAGSKPMTVSRFAELTSADPLLLSKSNDSLAFSTSPIGSLVTMAQVILS
;
A
#
# COMPACT_ATOMS: atom_id res chain seq x y z
N MET A 1 -14.59 7.53 -26.47
CA MET A 1 -14.21 7.15 -25.09
C MET A 1 -15.11 6.02 -24.66
N SER A 2 -14.55 4.92 -24.16
CA SER A 2 -15.38 3.83 -23.62
C SER A 2 -16.02 4.27 -22.29
N THR A 3 -17.13 3.65 -21.91
CA THR A 3 -17.76 3.86 -20.59
C THR A 3 -16.79 3.61 -19.43
N VAL A 4 -15.83 2.71 -19.63
CA VAL A 4 -14.76 2.42 -18.66
C VAL A 4 -13.82 3.61 -18.51
N ASP A 5 -13.40 4.25 -19.60
CA ASP A 5 -12.51 5.43 -19.56
C ASP A 5 -13.17 6.60 -18.83
N GLN A 6 -14.47 6.81 -19.04
CA GLN A 6 -15.25 7.82 -18.33
C GLN A 6 -15.30 7.53 -16.83
N THR A 7 -15.59 6.28 -16.45
CA THR A 7 -15.63 5.85 -15.05
C THR A 7 -14.28 6.04 -14.36
N ILE A 8 -13.19 5.65 -15.02
CA ILE A 8 -11.82 5.84 -14.51
C ILE A 8 -11.52 7.33 -14.31
N SER A 9 -11.91 8.17 -15.28
CA SER A 9 -11.72 9.62 -15.17
C SER A 9 -12.47 10.21 -13.97
N THR A 10 -13.73 9.82 -13.77
CA THR A 10 -14.54 10.25 -12.62
C THR A 10 -13.93 9.81 -11.29
N LEU A 11 -13.50 8.56 -11.18
CA LEU A 11 -12.86 8.04 -9.97
C LEU A 11 -11.55 8.78 -9.64
N ARG A 12 -10.75 9.13 -10.66
CA ARG A 12 -9.50 9.89 -10.49
C ARG A 12 -9.72 11.35 -10.11
N ALA A 13 -10.89 11.92 -10.43
CA ALA A 13 -11.25 13.29 -10.09
C ALA A 13 -11.68 13.46 -8.62
N ILE A 14 -11.86 12.37 -7.87
CA ILE A 14 -12.21 12.40 -6.44
C ILE A 14 -11.02 12.94 -5.65
N ASP A 15 -11.13 14.17 -5.13
CA ASP A 15 -10.14 14.76 -4.22
C ASP A 15 -10.51 14.46 -2.76
N ALA A 16 -9.63 13.73 -2.06
CA ALA A 16 -9.82 13.35 -0.66
C ALA A 16 -9.91 14.56 0.29
N ARG A 17 -9.42 15.74 -0.12
CA ARG A 17 -9.47 16.98 0.69
C ARG A 17 -10.85 17.63 0.73
N SER A 18 -11.76 17.19 -0.14
CA SER A 18 -13.10 17.76 -0.28
C SER A 18 -14.13 17.15 0.68
N PHE A 19 -13.75 16.13 1.46
CA PHE A 19 -14.65 15.37 2.32
C PHE A 19 -14.37 15.63 3.80
N THR A 20 -15.42 15.67 4.62
CA THR A 20 -15.29 15.56 6.08
C THR A 20 -14.92 14.12 6.48
N SER A 21 -14.56 13.90 7.75
CA SER A 21 -14.24 12.54 8.24
C SER A 21 -15.39 11.55 8.04
N ASP A 22 -16.63 12.00 8.21
CA ASP A 22 -17.83 11.17 8.08
C ASP A 22 -18.16 10.89 6.61
N ASP A 23 -18.11 11.92 5.75
CA ASP A 23 -18.33 11.76 4.31
C ASP A 23 -17.31 10.81 3.68
N ARG A 24 -16.06 10.87 4.16
CA ARG A 24 -15.00 9.97 3.72
C ARG A 24 -15.33 8.51 4.04
N LEU A 25 -15.89 8.22 5.21
CA LEU A 25 -16.23 6.84 5.60
C LEU A 25 -17.39 6.30 4.75
N LEU A 26 -18.41 7.12 4.51
CA LEU A 26 -19.53 6.75 3.64
C LEU A 26 -19.08 6.49 2.21
N LEU A 27 -18.22 7.36 1.66
CA LEU A 27 -17.65 7.16 0.32
C LEU A 27 -16.80 5.89 0.25
N LEU A 28 -16.00 5.59 1.27
CA LEU A 28 -15.20 4.37 1.34
C LEU A 28 -16.08 3.11 1.35
N ASP A 29 -17.20 3.14 2.08
CA ASP A 29 -18.14 2.02 2.13
C ASP A 29 -18.78 1.77 0.76
N GLU A 30 -19.26 2.83 0.10
CA GLU A 30 -19.88 2.72 -1.22
C GLU A 30 -18.88 2.28 -2.30
N LEU A 31 -17.64 2.77 -2.25
CA LEU A 31 -16.59 2.35 -3.18
C LEU A 31 -16.24 0.86 -2.99
N ARG A 32 -16.20 0.36 -1.75
CA ARG A 32 -15.98 -1.06 -1.47
C ARG A 32 -17.15 -1.91 -1.95
N SER A 33 -18.38 -1.45 -1.71
CA SER A 33 -19.60 -2.09 -2.23
C SER A 33 -19.57 -2.19 -3.75
N THR A 34 -19.25 -1.08 -4.43
CA THR A 34 -19.13 -1.02 -5.90
C THR A 34 -18.02 -1.95 -6.40
N LEU A 35 -16.85 -1.97 -5.76
CA LEU A 35 -15.76 -2.87 -6.10
C LEU A 35 -16.20 -4.34 -6.04
N ARG A 36 -16.95 -4.72 -4.99
CA ARG A 36 -17.48 -6.08 -4.82
C ARG A 36 -18.46 -6.50 -5.92
N ARG A 37 -19.08 -5.57 -6.65
CA ARG A 37 -19.97 -5.86 -7.78
C ARG A 37 -19.23 -6.14 -9.08
N VAL A 38 -18.00 -5.62 -9.21
CA VAL A 38 -17.16 -5.78 -10.41
C VAL A 38 -16.19 -6.95 -10.25
N GLN A 39 -15.78 -7.25 -9.02
CA GLN A 39 -14.88 -8.36 -8.71
C GLN A 39 -15.53 -9.73 -8.95
N THR A 40 -14.73 -10.66 -9.47
CA THR A 40 -15.10 -12.07 -9.51
C THR A 40 -14.88 -12.71 -8.13
N PRO A 41 -15.55 -13.84 -7.83
CA PRO A 41 -15.27 -14.60 -6.62
C PRO A 41 -13.79 -15.01 -6.48
N TRP A 42 -13.10 -15.23 -7.60
CA TRP A 42 -11.68 -15.53 -7.62
C TRP A 42 -10.82 -14.33 -7.19
N ASP A 43 -11.15 -13.13 -7.67
CA ASP A 43 -10.43 -11.90 -7.28
C ASP A 43 -10.54 -11.66 -5.77
N VAL A 44 -11.71 -11.90 -5.18
CA VAL A 44 -11.94 -11.79 -3.73
C VAL A 44 -11.14 -12.84 -2.95
N ALA A 45 -11.16 -14.10 -3.41
CA ALA A 45 -10.42 -15.17 -2.76
C ALA A 45 -8.91 -14.93 -2.82
N TRP A 46 -8.39 -14.48 -3.97
CA TRP A 46 -6.98 -14.14 -4.16
C TRP A 46 -6.52 -13.01 -3.26
N ASP A 47 -7.31 -11.92 -3.17
CA ASP A 47 -7.02 -10.79 -2.30
C ASP A 47 -6.92 -11.20 -0.83
N GLN A 48 -7.90 -11.97 -0.34
CA GLN A 48 -7.95 -12.38 1.06
C GLN A 48 -6.92 -13.46 1.42
N ALA A 49 -6.74 -14.46 0.56
CA ALA A 49 -5.88 -15.60 0.86
C ALA A 49 -4.39 -15.29 0.64
N TRP A 50 -4.07 -14.46 -0.34
CA TRP A 50 -2.68 -14.28 -0.79
C TRP A 50 -2.17 -12.87 -0.58
N VAL A 51 -2.90 -11.85 -1.05
CA VAL A 51 -2.44 -10.46 -0.99
C VAL A 51 -2.35 -9.98 0.46
N HIS A 52 -3.42 -10.15 1.23
CA HIS A 52 -3.45 -9.70 2.61
C HIS A 52 -2.37 -10.37 3.49
N GLY A 53 -2.23 -11.70 3.37
CA GLY A 53 -1.21 -12.46 4.11
C GLY A 53 0.22 -12.02 3.77
N ASN A 54 0.50 -11.84 2.48
CA ASN A 54 1.82 -11.40 2.02
C ASN A 54 2.16 -9.98 2.50
N THR A 55 1.21 -9.04 2.43
CA THR A 55 1.38 -7.68 2.93
C THR A 55 1.66 -7.64 4.44
N MET A 56 0.95 -8.46 5.22
CA MET A 56 1.17 -8.55 6.67
C MET A 56 2.54 -9.15 6.99
N ALA A 57 2.93 -10.22 6.29
CA ALA A 57 4.25 -10.84 6.45
C ALA A 57 5.39 -9.89 6.07
N ALA A 58 5.27 -9.17 4.95
CA ALA A 58 6.25 -8.18 4.51
C ALA A 58 6.36 -7.02 5.51
N THR A 59 5.22 -6.49 5.97
CA THR A 59 5.19 -5.42 6.99
C THR A 59 5.89 -5.87 8.28
N LYS A 60 5.55 -7.06 8.78
CA LYS A 60 6.18 -7.63 9.97
C LYS A 60 7.69 -7.83 9.77
N THR A 61 8.11 -8.32 8.61
CA THR A 61 9.52 -8.51 8.29
C THR A 61 10.30 -7.19 8.34
N LEU A 62 9.73 -6.10 7.80
CA LEU A 62 10.36 -4.77 7.85
C LEU A 62 10.41 -4.19 9.28
N ILE A 63 9.38 -4.44 10.09
CA ILE A 63 9.36 -4.06 11.51
C ILE A 63 10.43 -4.83 12.28
N ASP A 64 10.46 -6.15 12.14
CA ASP A 64 11.40 -7.02 12.85
C ASP A 64 12.86 -6.75 12.42
N ALA A 65 13.08 -6.39 11.16
CA ALA A 65 14.38 -5.93 10.65
C ALA A 65 14.78 -4.53 11.13
N GLY A 66 13.91 -3.82 11.87
CA GLY A 66 14.19 -2.48 12.41
C GLY A 66 14.28 -1.38 11.36
N VAL A 67 13.73 -1.60 10.15
CA VAL A 67 13.79 -0.65 9.03
C VAL A 67 13.18 0.69 9.43
N PHE A 68 12.02 0.67 10.09
CA PHE A 68 11.34 1.89 10.53
C PHE A 68 12.11 2.64 11.62
N THR A 69 12.74 1.93 12.55
CA THR A 69 13.57 2.54 13.60
C THR A 69 14.79 3.23 12.99
N LYS A 70 15.51 2.53 12.10
CA LYS A 70 16.68 3.08 11.41
C LYS A 70 16.33 4.23 10.47
N TRP A 71 15.15 4.19 9.85
CA TRP A 71 14.64 5.29 9.03
C TRP A 71 14.40 6.57 9.83
N VAL A 72 13.79 6.45 11.01
CA VAL A 72 13.58 7.58 11.92
C VAL A 72 14.91 8.15 12.40
N GLU A 73 15.87 7.28 12.77
CA GLU A 73 17.23 7.69 13.16
C GLU A 73 17.96 8.42 12.01
N ALA A 74 17.71 8.04 10.76
CA ALA A 74 18.28 8.66 9.56
C ALA A 74 17.57 9.98 9.13
N GLY A 75 16.62 10.47 9.91
CA GLY A 75 15.93 11.74 9.67
C GLY A 75 14.71 11.65 8.74
N SER A 76 14.11 10.47 8.63
CA SER A 76 12.83 10.24 7.94
C SER A 76 12.76 10.69 6.47
N LYS A 77 13.87 10.51 5.73
CA LYS A 77 13.95 10.83 4.29
C LYS A 77 13.82 9.57 3.42
N PRO A 78 13.39 9.69 2.16
CA PRO A 78 13.46 8.59 1.20
C PRO A 78 14.89 8.07 1.08
N MET A 79 15.07 6.75 1.11
CA MET A 79 16.37 6.09 1.09
C MET A 79 16.31 4.81 0.26
N THR A 80 17.38 4.54 -0.48
CA THR A 80 17.45 3.34 -1.31
C THR A 80 17.49 2.07 -0.46
N VAL A 81 16.97 0.98 -1.03
CA VAL A 81 17.04 -0.37 -0.43
C VAL A 81 18.46 -0.76 0.00
N SER A 82 19.47 -0.39 -0.80
CA SER A 82 20.89 -0.62 -0.48
C SER A 82 21.32 0.08 0.80
N ARG A 83 20.85 1.31 1.01
CA ARG A 83 21.20 2.09 2.21
C ARG A 83 20.51 1.54 3.45
N PHE A 84 19.30 1.00 3.31
CA PHE A 84 18.65 0.29 4.41
C PHE A 84 19.35 -1.01 4.76
N ALA A 85 19.78 -1.80 3.76
CA ALA A 85 20.53 -3.02 3.99
C ALA A 85 21.83 -2.75 4.78
N GLU A 86 22.53 -1.65 4.47
CA GLU A 86 23.71 -1.21 5.23
C GLU A 86 23.39 -0.87 6.69
N LEU A 87 22.23 -0.24 6.96
CA LEU A 87 21.85 0.24 8.29
C LEU A 87 21.23 -0.84 9.18
N THR A 88 20.52 -1.80 8.59
CA THR A 88 19.84 -2.87 9.32
C THR A 88 20.61 -4.19 9.29
N SER A 89 21.67 -4.29 8.48
CA SER A 89 22.36 -5.56 8.17
C SER A 89 21.42 -6.64 7.60
N ALA A 90 20.27 -6.23 7.05
CA ALA A 90 19.31 -7.13 6.43
C ALA A 90 19.68 -7.40 4.97
N ASP A 91 19.26 -8.56 4.44
CA ASP A 91 19.49 -8.93 3.04
C ASP A 91 18.80 -7.92 2.09
N PRO A 92 19.55 -7.25 1.19
CA PRO A 92 18.99 -6.33 0.21
C PRO A 92 17.88 -6.95 -0.66
N LEU A 93 17.99 -8.24 -0.98
CA LEU A 93 17.01 -8.97 -1.78
C LEU A 93 15.71 -9.21 -1.01
N LEU A 94 15.81 -9.43 0.31
CA LEU A 94 14.63 -9.58 1.17
C LEU A 94 13.90 -8.25 1.33
N LEU A 95 14.64 -7.16 1.47
CA LEU A 95 14.08 -5.81 1.54
C LEU A 95 13.41 -5.40 0.23
N SER A 96 14.02 -5.68 -0.92
CA SER A 96 13.42 -5.38 -2.22
C SER A 96 12.13 -6.16 -2.44
N LYS A 97 12.12 -7.48 -2.16
CA LYS A 97 10.91 -8.31 -2.29
C LYS A 97 9.80 -7.90 -1.35
N SER A 98 10.14 -7.51 -0.12
CA SER A 98 9.16 -7.01 0.85
C SER A 98 8.57 -5.69 0.38
N ASN A 99 9.39 -4.79 -0.18
CA ASN A 99 8.92 -3.54 -0.77
C ASN A 99 8.00 -3.77 -1.98
N ASP A 100 8.38 -4.67 -2.88
CA ASP A 100 7.58 -5.02 -4.06
C ASP A 100 6.22 -5.59 -3.67
N SER A 101 6.18 -6.42 -2.62
CA SER A 101 4.93 -6.93 -2.05
C SER A 101 4.03 -5.83 -1.51
N LEU A 102 4.60 -4.80 -0.88
CA LEU A 102 3.84 -3.66 -0.38
C LEU A 102 3.29 -2.82 -1.53
N ALA A 103 4.11 -2.56 -2.55
CA ALA A 103 3.72 -1.83 -3.76
C ALA A 103 2.57 -2.54 -4.52
N PHE A 104 2.61 -3.87 -4.60
CA PHE A 104 1.56 -4.67 -5.23
C PHE A 104 0.21 -4.57 -4.51
N SER A 105 0.22 -4.43 -3.19
CA SER A 105 -1.01 -4.41 -2.37
C SER A 105 -1.70 -3.05 -2.26
N THR A 106 -1.27 -2.05 -3.04
CA THR A 106 -1.78 -0.66 -2.97
C THR A 106 -3.23 -0.52 -3.45
N SER A 107 -4.15 -1.08 -2.67
CA SER A 107 -5.43 -0.45 -2.38
C SER A 107 -5.19 0.65 -1.33
N PRO A 108 -5.73 1.87 -1.49
CA PRO A 108 -5.27 3.10 -0.82
C PRO A 108 -5.65 3.24 0.67
N ILE A 109 -5.62 2.17 1.46
CA ILE A 109 -6.19 2.14 2.82
C ILE A 109 -5.15 2.23 3.95
N GLY A 110 -3.83 2.13 3.70
CA GLY A 110 -2.83 2.08 4.78
C GLY A 110 -1.81 3.23 4.80
N SER A 111 -1.91 4.14 5.76
CA SER A 111 -0.91 5.21 6.03
C SER A 111 0.52 4.69 6.22
N LEU A 112 0.69 3.43 6.66
CA LEU A 112 1.99 2.78 6.83
C LEU A 112 2.55 2.21 5.51
N VAL A 113 1.69 1.83 4.57
CA VAL A 113 2.07 1.30 3.25
C VAL A 113 2.55 2.44 2.35
N THR A 114 1.86 3.58 2.39
CA THR A 114 2.31 4.81 1.71
C THR A 114 3.64 5.31 2.29
N MET A 115 3.84 5.18 3.60
CA MET A 115 5.14 5.47 4.22
C MET A 115 6.22 4.52 3.68
N ALA A 116 6.05 3.20 3.73
CA ALA A 116 7.06 2.25 3.24
C ALA A 116 7.47 2.50 1.77
N GLN A 117 6.51 2.92 0.92
CA GLN A 117 6.76 3.18 -0.49
C GLN A 117 7.48 4.52 -0.75
N VAL A 118 7.22 5.54 0.08
CA VAL A 118 8.00 6.81 0.08
C VAL A 118 9.39 6.60 0.71
N ILE A 119 9.51 5.63 1.61
CA ILE A 119 10.76 5.32 2.30
C ILE A 119 11.75 4.63 1.38
N LEU A 120 11.30 3.77 0.45
CA LEU A 120 12.16 2.85 -0.33
C LEU A 120 12.26 3.16 -1.83
N SER A 121 11.72 4.28 -2.30
CA SER A 121 11.89 4.81 -3.67
C SER A 121 13.25 5.48 -3.86
#